data_AF-R4X747-F1
#
_entry.id   AF-R4X747-F1
#
_cell.length_a   1.000
_cell.length_b   1.000
_cell.length_c   1.000
_cell.angle_alpha   90.00
_cell.angle_beta   90.00
_cell.angle_gamma   90.00
#
_symmetry.space_group_name_H-M   'P 1'
#
loop_
_entity.id
_entity.type
_entity.pdbx_description
1 polymer ?
#
loop_
_entity_poly.entity_id
_entity_poly.type
_entity_poly.pdbx_seq_one_letter_code
_entity_poly.pdbx_strand_id
1 'polypeptide(L)'
;MGKTEGRGKEWHGHVTAVAVAPEYRRLNLAKRMMQTLETVSQNQYNAYFIDLFVRSTNYLAIDMYKSFGYVVYRRVKGYYTNSSGPDEDGFDMRIPLGRDKDKESIEGHGEDNVILPEDFPTFR
;
A
#
# COMPACT_ATOMS: atom_id res chain seq x y z
N MET A 1 9.65 -7.47 3.27
CA MET A 1 8.78 -7.80 4.42
C MET A 1 8.52 -6.52 5.19
N GLY A 2 7.27 -6.29 5.58
CA GLY A 2 6.76 -4.99 6.03
C GLY A 2 7.18 -4.56 7.43
N LYS A 3 6.71 -3.38 7.84
CA LYS A 3 6.87 -2.77 9.17
C LYS A 3 5.50 -2.31 9.69
N THR A 4 5.43 -1.87 10.94
CA THR A 4 4.24 -1.17 11.49
C THR A 4 4.65 0.24 11.86
N GLU A 5 3.89 1.25 11.47
CA GLU A 5 4.23 2.66 11.68
C GLU A 5 3.00 3.56 11.91
N GLY A 6 3.27 4.85 12.17
CA GLY A 6 2.27 5.87 12.45
C GLY A 6 1.83 5.96 13.91
N ARG A 7 0.79 6.76 14.19
CA ARG A 7 0.22 6.98 15.55
C ARG A 7 -1.28 7.21 15.45
N GLY A 8 -2.02 6.91 16.52
CA GLY A 8 -3.46 7.14 16.56
C GLY A 8 -4.18 6.34 15.47
N LYS A 9 -5.04 7.00 14.68
CA LYS A 9 -5.76 6.39 13.55
C LYS A 9 -4.86 6.04 12.36
N GLU A 10 -3.66 6.64 12.29
CA GLU A 10 -2.64 6.29 11.30
C GLU A 10 -1.76 5.12 11.77
N TRP A 11 -2.10 4.38 12.84
CA TRP A 11 -1.33 3.18 13.21
C TRP A 11 -1.62 2.04 12.22
N HIS A 12 -0.67 1.70 11.36
CA HIS A 12 -0.87 0.81 10.22
C HIS A 12 0.32 -0.12 9.95
N GLY A 13 0.08 -1.20 9.20
CA GLY A 13 1.14 -2.01 8.61
C GLY A 13 1.57 -1.43 7.26
N HIS A 14 2.86 -1.42 6.96
CA HIS A 14 3.41 -0.94 5.70
C HIS A 14 4.14 -2.05 4.97
N VAL A 15 3.79 -2.31 3.71
CA VAL A 15 4.46 -3.30 2.89
C VAL A 15 5.63 -2.68 2.14
N THR A 16 6.85 -2.89 2.67
CA THR A 16 8.07 -2.37 2.05
C THR A 16 8.41 -3.03 0.72
N ALA A 17 8.22 -4.35 0.62
CA ALA A 17 8.55 -5.11 -0.58
C ALA A 17 7.89 -6.49 -0.56
N VAL A 18 7.28 -6.85 -1.70
CA VAL A 18 6.78 -8.18 -2.04
C VAL A 18 7.18 -8.48 -3.48
N ALA A 19 7.77 -9.64 -3.71
CA ALA A 19 8.16 -10.10 -5.04
C ALA A 19 7.91 -11.60 -5.15
N VAL A 20 7.42 -12.03 -6.31
CA VAL A 20 7.29 -13.43 -6.68
C VAL A 20 8.03 -13.62 -8.00
N ALA A 21 8.97 -14.56 -8.01
CA ALA A 21 9.74 -14.90 -9.20
C ALA A 21 8.80 -15.29 -10.36
N PRO A 22 9.09 -14.90 -11.62
CA PRO A 22 8.19 -15.09 -12.76
C PRO A 22 7.61 -16.50 -12.89
N GLU A 23 8.45 -17.51 -12.66
CA GLU A 23 8.14 -18.94 -12.78
C GLU A 23 7.11 -19.41 -11.75
N TYR A 24 6.93 -18.66 -10.66
CA TYR A 24 6.02 -18.99 -9.55
C TYR A 24 4.82 -18.04 -9.45
N ARG A 25 4.62 -17.18 -10.46
CA ARG A 25 3.42 -16.32 -10.54
C ARG A 25 2.17 -17.16 -10.80
N ARG A 26 1.00 -16.60 -10.51
CA ARG A 26 -0.32 -17.25 -10.67
C ARG A 26 -0.56 -18.50 -9.80
N LEU A 27 0.35 -18.80 -8.87
CA LEU A 27 0.19 -19.83 -7.83
C LEU A 27 -0.37 -19.29 -6.50
N ASN A 28 -0.95 -18.09 -6.53
CA ASN A 28 -1.47 -17.38 -5.34
C ASN A 28 -0.45 -17.15 -4.21
N LEU A 29 0.86 -17.19 -4.50
CA LEU A 29 1.91 -16.97 -3.49
C LEU A 29 1.86 -15.55 -2.91
N ALA A 30 1.74 -14.54 -3.77
CA ALA A 30 1.59 -13.14 -3.32
C ALA A 30 0.37 -12.99 -2.42
N LYS A 31 -0.78 -13.56 -2.80
CA LYS A 31 -2.00 -13.55 -1.99
C LYS A 31 -1.78 -14.14 -0.59
N ARG A 32 -1.12 -15.30 -0.50
CA ARG A 32 -0.80 -15.93 0.78
C ARG A 32 0.12 -15.06 1.64
N MET A 33 1.13 -14.44 1.03
CA MET A 33 2.03 -13.52 1.76
C MET A 33 1.28 -12.30 2.30
N MET A 34 0.43 -11.69 1.49
CA MET A 34 -0.38 -10.53 1.89
C MET A 34 -1.37 -10.90 3.00
N GLN A 35 -2.06 -12.05 2.90
CA GLN A 35 -2.97 -12.55 3.94
C GLN A 35 -2.26 -12.80 5.28
N THR A 36 -1.04 -13.33 5.24
CA THR A 36 -0.23 -13.48 6.46
C THR A 36 0.08 -12.13 7.08
N LEU A 37 0.43 -11.13 6.26
CA LEU A 37 0.72 -9.78 6.72
C LEU A 37 -0.54 -9.12 7.32
N GLU A 38 -1.69 -9.22 6.65
CA GLU A 38 -2.99 -8.79 7.17
C GLU A 38 -3.33 -9.42 8.52
N THR A 39 -3.13 -10.74 8.65
CA THR A 39 -3.38 -11.47 9.89
C THR A 39 -2.50 -10.97 11.03
N VAL A 40 -1.21 -10.76 10.77
CA VAL A 40 -0.25 -10.27 11.77
C VAL A 40 -0.54 -8.81 12.15
N SER A 41 -0.73 -7.93 11.17
CA SER A 41 -1.06 -6.51 11.40
C SER A 41 -2.37 -6.34 12.19
N GLN A 42 -3.38 -7.17 11.92
CA GLN A 42 -4.63 -7.12 12.65
C GLN A 42 -4.50 -7.71 14.05
N ASN A 43 -3.99 -8.93 14.19
CA ASN A 43 -4.10 -9.67 15.46
C ASN A 43 -2.99 -9.32 16.45
N GLN A 44 -1.78 -9.02 15.96
CA GLN A 44 -0.64 -8.73 16.84
C GLN A 44 -0.43 -7.24 17.06
N TYR A 45 -0.63 -6.43 16.01
CA TYR A 45 -0.40 -4.99 16.08
C TYR A 45 -1.68 -4.16 16.22
N ASN A 46 -2.86 -4.76 16.02
CA ASN A 46 -4.15 -4.06 16.05
C ASN A 46 -4.10 -2.78 15.18
N ALA A 47 -3.60 -2.91 13.96
CA ALA A 47 -3.50 -1.82 12.99
C ALA A 47 -4.87 -1.42 12.42
N TYR A 48 -5.02 -0.15 12.03
CA TYR A 48 -6.23 0.36 11.36
C TYR A 48 -6.29 -0.08 9.89
N PHE A 49 -5.17 -0.09 9.20
CA PHE A 49 -5.07 -0.46 7.79
C PHE A 49 -3.70 -1.06 7.48
N ILE A 50 -3.54 -1.51 6.23
CA ILE A 50 -2.24 -1.76 5.62
C ILE A 50 -2.10 -0.89 4.39
N ASP A 51 -0.93 -0.31 4.18
CA ASP A 51 -0.58 0.43 2.97
C ASP A 51 0.63 -0.15 2.24
N LEU A 52 0.82 0.33 1.01
CA LEU A 52 1.98 0.06 0.17
C LEU A 52 2.13 1.14 -0.90
N PHE A 53 3.34 1.28 -1.42
CA PHE A 53 3.58 2.07 -2.64
C PHE A 53 3.80 1.18 -3.84
N VAL A 54 3.18 1.56 -4.95
CA VAL A 54 3.38 0.93 -6.25
C VAL A 54 3.58 1.98 -7.33
N ARG A 55 4.52 1.71 -8.24
CA ARG A 55 4.74 2.49 -9.47
C ARG A 55 3.44 2.62 -10.26
N SER A 56 3.07 3.83 -10.65
CA SER A 56 1.82 4.10 -11.38
C SER A 56 1.74 3.37 -12.72
N THR A 57 2.88 3.02 -13.33
CA THR A 57 2.94 2.24 -14.57
C THR A 57 2.92 0.72 -14.36
N ASN A 58 3.00 0.23 -13.11
CA ASN A 58 2.98 -1.20 -12.81
C ASN A 58 1.54 -1.73 -12.69
N TYR A 59 0.80 -1.67 -13.80
CA TYR A 59 -0.60 -2.07 -13.89
C TYR A 59 -0.86 -3.50 -13.39
N LEU A 60 0.07 -4.43 -13.65
CA LEU A 60 -0.05 -5.81 -13.18
C LEU A 60 -0.08 -5.91 -11.64
N ALA A 61 0.78 -5.17 -10.95
CA ALA A 61 0.79 -5.15 -9.50
C ALA A 61 -0.42 -4.40 -8.94
N ILE A 62 -0.80 -3.29 -9.57
CA ILE A 62 -1.99 -2.51 -9.18
C ILE A 62 -3.25 -3.39 -9.25
N ASP A 63 -3.47 -4.09 -10.38
CA ASP A 63 -4.62 -4.98 -10.56
C ASP A 63 -4.59 -6.15 -9.57
N MET A 64 -3.40 -6.69 -9.29
CA MET A 64 -3.22 -7.71 -8.27
C MET A 64 -3.65 -7.21 -6.89
N TYR A 65 -3.20 -6.03 -6.46
CA TYR A 65 -3.59 -5.46 -5.16
C TYR A 65 -5.08 -5.09 -5.11
N LYS A 66 -5.64 -4.54 -6.18
CA LYS A 66 -7.10 -4.32 -6.32
C LYS A 66 -7.87 -5.64 -6.15
N SER A 67 -7.38 -6.75 -6.71
CA SER A 67 -7.98 -8.08 -6.53
C SER A 67 -7.92 -8.63 -5.10
N PHE A 68 -7.03 -8.08 -4.26
CA PHE A 68 -6.93 -8.42 -2.83
C PHE A 68 -7.80 -7.50 -1.96
N GLY A 69 -8.41 -6.46 -2.54
CA GLY A 69 -9.27 -5.50 -1.82
C GLY A 69 -8.60 -4.17 -1.49
N TYR A 70 -7.38 -3.92 -1.98
CA TYR A 70 -6.72 -2.63 -1.83
C TYR A 70 -7.36 -1.59 -2.75
N VAL A 71 -7.43 -0.35 -2.29
CA VAL A 71 -7.85 0.81 -3.08
C VAL A 71 -6.70 1.79 -3.24
N VAL A 72 -6.67 2.55 -4.34
CA VAL A 72 -5.74 3.68 -4.45
C VAL A 72 -6.24 4.79 -3.54
N TYR A 73 -5.53 5.06 -2.45
CA TYR A 73 -5.86 6.13 -1.52
C TYR A 73 -5.50 7.50 -2.10
N ARG A 74 -4.29 7.60 -2.66
CA ARG A 74 -3.76 8.83 -3.28
C ARG A 74 -2.68 8.53 -4.30
N ARG A 75 -2.38 9.53 -5.12
CA ARG A 75 -1.25 9.58 -6.05
C ARG A 75 -0.18 10.51 -5.51
N VAL A 76 1.04 10.02 -5.38
CA VAL A 76 2.21 10.79 -4.97
C VAL A 76 3.03 11.10 -6.22
N LYS A 77 3.03 12.37 -6.61
CA LYS A 77 3.66 12.82 -7.87
C LYS A 77 5.18 12.73 -7.77
N GLY A 78 5.85 12.16 -8.77
CA GLY A 78 7.31 12.04 -8.79
C GLY A 78 7.92 11.21 -7.65
N TYR A 79 7.14 10.30 -7.06
CA TYR A 79 7.59 9.50 -5.91
C TYR A 79 8.80 8.62 -6.21
N TYR A 80 8.85 8.03 -7.41
CA TYR A 80 9.98 7.19 -7.84
C TYR A 80 10.92 7.98 -8.73
N THR A 81 12.05 8.40 -8.16
CA THR A 81 13.09 9.12 -8.89
C THR A 81 13.78 8.20 -9.91
N ASN A 82 13.92 8.66 -11.15
CA ASN A 82 14.63 7.94 -12.20
C ASN A 82 15.92 8.68 -12.57
N SER A 83 17.06 8.01 -12.52
CA SER A 83 18.36 8.65 -12.82
C SER A 83 18.57 8.99 -14.30
N SER A 84 17.77 8.41 -15.19
CA SER A 84 17.96 8.49 -16.65
C SER A 84 16.67 8.83 -17.41
N GLY A 85 15.63 9.32 -16.73
CA GLY A 85 14.32 9.58 -17.33
C GLY A 85 13.43 10.43 -16.42
N PRO A 86 12.20 10.72 -16.83
CA PRO A 86 11.26 11.45 -15.96
C PRO A 86 10.96 10.63 -14.71
N ASP A 87 10.79 11.31 -13.59
CA ASP A 87 10.30 10.69 -12.36
C ASP A 87 8.93 10.07 -12.59
N GLU A 88 8.65 9.00 -11.87
CA GLU A 88 7.40 8.27 -11.98
C GLU A 88 6.56 8.46 -10.73
N ASP A 89 5.26 8.68 -10.93
CA ASP A 89 4.31 8.78 -9.82
C ASP A 89 4.14 7.42 -9.14
N GLY A 90 3.85 7.47 -7.85
CA GLY A 90 3.49 6.31 -7.04
C GLY A 90 2.04 6.37 -6.59
N PHE A 91 1.40 5.22 -6.47
CA PHE A 91 0.13 5.09 -5.75
C PHE A 91 0.37 4.57 -4.34
N ASP A 92 -0.16 5.28 -3.35
CA ASP A 92 -0.38 4.78 -1.99
C ASP A 92 -1.68 3.99 -2.03
N MET A 93 -1.57 2.66 -1.90
CA MET A 93 -2.72 1.77 -1.90
C MET A 93 -2.98 1.24 -0.49
N ARG A 94 -4.25 1.23 -0.07
CA ARG A 94 -4.65 0.86 1.30
C ARG A 94 -5.73 -0.21 1.34
N ILE A 95 -5.70 -1.03 2.39
CA ILE A 95 -6.82 -1.90 2.80
C ILE A 95 -7.15 -1.66 4.27
N PRO A 96 -8.41 -1.34 4.63
CA PRO A 96 -8.80 -1.20 6.03
C PRO A 96 -8.85 -2.57 6.72
N LEU A 97 -8.42 -2.62 7.98
CA LEU A 97 -8.47 -3.80 8.84
C LEU A 97 -9.63 -3.72 9.83
N GLY A 98 -9.85 -4.78 10.61
CA GLY A 98 -10.99 -4.88 11.53
C GLY A 98 -11.08 -3.78 12.61
N ARG A 99 -9.99 -3.05 12.88
CA ARG A 99 -9.99 -1.91 13.80
C ARG A 99 -10.64 -0.66 13.19
N ASP A 100 -10.52 -0.46 11.87
CA ASP A 100 -11.10 0.67 11.14
C ASP A 100 -12.54 0.37 10.72
N LYS A 101 -13.45 0.36 11.69
CA LYS A 101 -14.86 -0.03 11.48
C LYS A 101 -15.60 0.88 10.51
N ASP A 102 -15.28 2.17 10.56
CA ASP A 102 -15.93 3.20 9.76
C ASP A 102 -15.21 3.45 8.43
N LYS A 103 -14.10 2.73 8.17
CA LYS A 103 -13.27 2.82 6.96
C LYS A 103 -12.72 4.22 6.71
N GLU A 104 -12.42 4.96 7.77
CA GLU A 104 -11.89 6.32 7.69
C GLU A 104 -10.52 6.35 7.00
N SER A 105 -9.74 5.27 7.13
CA SER A 105 -8.39 5.19 6.52
C SER A 105 -8.39 5.20 4.98
N ILE A 106 -9.55 4.97 4.38
CA ILE A 106 -9.78 4.99 2.94
C ILE A 106 -10.86 6.01 2.53
N GLU A 107 -11.27 6.90 3.42
CA GLU A 107 -12.22 7.96 3.06
C GLU A 107 -11.58 8.92 2.04
N GLY A 108 -12.34 9.29 1.00
CA GLY A 108 -11.85 10.16 -0.07
C GLY A 108 -10.78 9.53 -0.97
N HIS A 109 -10.61 8.21 -0.95
CA HIS A 109 -9.64 7.51 -1.80
C HIS A 109 -9.89 7.77 -3.29
N GLY A 110 -8.81 7.97 -4.06
CA GLY A 110 -8.89 8.10 -5.50
C GLY A 110 -7.55 8.38 -6.16
N GLU A 111 -7.44 8.04 -7.44
CA GLU A 111 -6.24 8.30 -8.26
C GLU A 111 -6.05 9.82 -8.50
N ASP A 112 -7.12 10.61 -8.41
CA ASP A 112 -7.14 12.07 -8.55
C ASP A 112 -6.76 12.81 -7.25
N ASN A 113 -6.62 12.09 -6.13
CA ASN A 113 -6.11 12.66 -4.89
C ASN A 113 -4.59 12.78 -4.99
N VAL A 114 -4.12 13.84 -5.64
CA VAL A 114 -2.69 14.05 -5.93
C VAL A 114 -2.01 14.87 -4.84
N ILE A 115 -0.89 14.38 -4.32
CA ILE A 115 -0.01 15.11 -3.41
C ILE A 115 1.43 15.14 -3.94
N LEU A 116 2.24 16.07 -3.44
CA LEU A 116 3.68 16.07 -3.67
C LEU A 116 4.41 15.25 -2.58
N PRO A 117 5.63 14.74 -2.84
CA PRO A 117 6.38 13.96 -1.85
C PRO A 117 6.66 14.74 -0.56
N GLU A 118 6.84 16.06 -0.63
CA GLU A 118 7.02 16.94 0.53
C GLU A 118 5.79 17.05 1.44
N ASP A 119 4.59 16.82 0.89
CA ASP A 119 3.34 16.80 1.66
C ASP A 119 3.09 15.42 2.30
N PHE A 120 3.98 14.46 2.07
CA PHE A 120 3.85 13.12 2.61
C PHE A 120 4.07 13.14 4.12
N PRO A 121 3.14 12.59 4.93
CA PRO A 121 3.32 12.54 6.36
C PRO A 121 4.56 11.71 6.72
N THR A 122 5.60 12.37 7.23
CA THR A 122 6.78 11.67 7.73
C THR A 122 6.45 11.04 9.08
N PHE A 123 6.18 9.74 9.08
CA PHE A 123 6.05 8.98 10.32
C PHE A 123 7.45 8.70 10.89
N ARG A 124 7.87 9.52 11.87
CA ARG A 124 9.06 9.27 12.71
C ARG A 124 8.69 8.62 14.04
#